data_AF-A0A7C8GRI5-F1
#
_entry.id   AF-A0A7C8GRI5-F1
#
_cell.length_a   1.000
_cell.length_b   1.000
_cell.length_c   1.000
_cell.angle_alpha   90.00
_cell.angle_beta   90.00
_cell.angle_gamma   90.00
#
_symmetry.space_group_name_H-M   'P 1'
#
loop_
_entity.id
_entity.type
_entity.pdbx_description
1 polymer ?
#
loop_
_entity_poly.entity_id
_entity_poly.type
_entity_poly.pdbx_seq_one_letter_code
_entity_poly.pdbx_strand_id
1 'polypeptide(L)' 'MIDVPWKIFSQTGNIEAYLWMKQIEEDSTELDQDSLDNSLVEDSHY' A
#
# COMPACT_ATOMS: atom_id res chain seq x y z
N MET A 1 2.78 11.02 -1.99
CA MET A 1 2.35 10.26 -0.80
C MET A 1 3.29 10.64 0.33
N ILE A 2 2.78 10.78 1.55
CA ILE A 2 3.65 11.01 2.71
C ILE A 2 4.06 9.62 3.20
N ASP A 3 5.36 9.32 3.25
CA ASP A 3 5.85 8.01 3.72
C ASP A 3 5.69 7.91 5.24
N VAL A 4 4.45 7.64 5.69
CA VAL A 4 4.10 7.49 7.11
C VAL A 4 4.95 6.42 7.80
N PRO A 5 5.19 5.22 7.21
CA PRO A 5 6.06 4.22 7.82
C PRO A 5 7.48 4.75 8.04
N TRP A 6 8.05 5.41 7.02
CA TRP A 6 9.39 5.98 7.08
C TRP A 6 9.51 7.08 8.14
N LYS A 7 8.46 7.88 8.32
CA LYS A 7 8.40 8.92 9.34
C LYS A 7 8.36 8.34 10.76
N ILE A 8 7.59 7.28 10.99
CA ILE A 8 7.53 6.58 12.28
C ILE A 8 8.89 5.98 12.60
N PHE A 9 9.52 5.30 11.64
CA PHE A 9 10.86 4.75 11.79
C PHE A 9 11.90 5.83 12.09
N SER A 10 11.91 6.93 11.32
CA SER A 10 12.88 8.02 11.49
C SER A 10 12.75 8.73 12.84
N GLN A 11 11.56 8.73 13.46
CA GLN A 11 11.33 9.37 14.76
C GLN A 11 11.61 8.44 15.93
N THR A 12 11.25 7.16 15.82
CA THR A 12 11.25 6.21 16.96
C THR A 12 12.36 5.18 16.88
N GLY A 13 12.94 4.95 15.70
CA GLY A 13 13.86 3.85 15.43
C GLY A 13 13.23 2.47 15.57
N ASN A 14 11.91 2.38 15.76
CA ASN A 14 11.21 1.13 15.99
C ASN A 14 10.95 0.42 14.65
N ILE A 15 11.73 -0.61 14.38
CA ILE A 15 11.64 -1.40 13.15
C ILE A 15 10.37 -2.25 13.08
N GLU A 16 9.83 -2.70 14.22
CA GLU A 16 8.60 -3.50 14.26
C GLU A 16 7.40 -2.66 13.80
N ALA A 17 7.28 -1.44 14.33
CA ALA A 17 6.21 -0.51 13.93
C ALA A 17 6.28 -0.15 12.44
N TYR A 18 7.50 0.02 11.88
CA TYR A 18 7.69 0.23 10.44
C TYR A 18 7.16 -0.93 9.60
N LEU A 19 7.51 -2.17 9.98
CA LEU A 19 7.09 -3.36 9.25
C LEU A 19 5.58 -3.57 9.31
N TRP A 20 4.97 -3.35 10.48
CA TRP A 20 3.52 -3.43 10.64
C TRP A 20 2.81 -2.42 9.74
N MET A 21 3.28 -1.17 9.73
CA MET A 21 2.69 -0.11 8.92
C MET A 21 2.87 -0.39 7.42
N LYS A 22 4.03 -0.91 7.01
CA LYS A 22 4.31 -1.30 5.63
C LYS A 22 3.41 -2.45 5.16
N GLN A 23 3.14 -3.43 6.02
CA GLN A 23 2.23 -4.53 5.71
C GLN A 23 0.80 -4.05 5.50
N ILE A 24 0.31 -3.11 6.34
CA ILE A 24 -1.01 -2.49 6.15
C ILE A 24 -1.08 -1.71 4.83
N GLU A 25 -0.02 -0.98 4.47
CA GLU A 25 0.05 -0.28 3.17
C GLU A 25 0.04 -1.25 1.98
N GLU A 26 0.76 -2.37 2.06
CA GLU A 26 0.72 -3.44 1.04
C GLU A 26 -0.67 -4.06 0.92
N ASP A 27 -1.29 -4.47 2.03
CA ASP A 27 -2.64 -5.05 2.06
C ASP A 27 -3.69 -4.06 1.51
N SER A 28 -3.53 -2.76 1.78
CA SER A 28 -4.42 -1.71 1.25
C SER A 28 -4.20 -1.47 -0.25
N THR A 29 -2.94 -1.56 -0.69
CA THR A 29 -2.59 -1.39 -2.11
C THR A 29 -3.08 -2.57 -2.94
N GLU A 30 -3.02 -3.80 -2.42
CA GLU A 30 -3.57 -4.97 -3.13
C GLU A 30 -5.07 -4.85 -3.38
N LEU A 31 -5.84 -4.30 -2.42
CA LEU A 31 -7.27 -4.03 -2.61
C LEU A 31 -7.55 -2.95 -3.66
N ASP A 32 -6.71 -1.91 -3.74
CA ASP A 32 -6.81 -0.89 -4.78
C ASP A 32 -6.34 -1.42 -6.16
N GLN A 33 -5.37 -2.34 -6.18
CA GLN A 33 -4.84 -2.94 -7.41
C GLN A 33 -5.86 -3.86 -8.08
N ASP A 34 -6.58 -4.69 -7.32
CA ASP A 34 -7.66 -5.55 -7.84
C ASP A 34 -8.80 -4.73 -8.46
N SER A 35 -9.08 -3.54 -7.93
CA SER A 35 -10.12 -2.64 -8.47
C SER A 35 -9.71 -1.95 -9.79
N LEU A 36 -8.41 -1.66 -9.96
CA LEU A 36 -7.87 -1.04 -11.17
C LEU A 36 -7.63 -2.06 -12.30
N ASP A 37 -7.17 -3.27 -11.95
CA ASP A 37 -6.92 -4.34 -12.92
C ASP A 37 -8.25 -4.85 -13.53
N ASN A 38 -9.29 -5.02 -12.71
CA ASN A 38 -10.59 -5.47 -13.21
C ASN A 38 -11.29 -4.42 -14.11
N SER A 39 -11.01 -3.12 -13.93
CA SER A 39 -11.55 -2.04 -14.79
C SER A 39 -10.85 -1.96 -16.15
N LEU A 40 -9.57 -2.35 -16.26
CA LEU A 40 -8.83 -2.33 -17.52
C LEU A 40 -9.17 -3.52 -18.43
N VAL A 41 -9.56 -4.65 -17.82
CA VAL A 41 -9.96 -5.86 -18.55
C VAL A 41 -11.36 -5.72 -19.18
N GLU A 42 -12.30 -4.97 -18.55
CA GLU A 42 -13.64 -4.73 -19.12
C GLU A 42 -13.64 -3.84 -20.37
N ASP A 43 -12.74 -2.86 -20.47
CA ASP A 43 -12.72 -1.89 -21.57
C ASP A 43 -12.07 -2.43 -22.86
N SER A 44 -11.39 -3.58 -22.79
CA SER A 44 -10.84 -4.28 -23.97
C SER A 44 -11.82 -5.26 -24.62
N HIS A 45 -13.04 -5.37 -24.12
CA HIS A 45 -14.05 -6.30 -24.62
C HIS A 45 -15.14 -5.59 -25.45
N TYR A 46 -14.76 -4.72 -26.39
CA TYR A 46 -15.61 -4.22 -27.49
C TYR A 46 -14.86 -4.12 -28.82
#